data_AF-A0A482TBU0-F1
#
_entry.id   AF-A0A482TBU0-F1
#
_cell.length_a   1.000
_cell.length_b   1.000
_cell.length_c   1.000
_cell.angle_alpha   90.00
_cell.angle_beta   90.00
_cell.angle_gamma   90.00
#
_symmetry.space_group_name_H-M   'P 1'
#
loop_
_entity.id
_entity.type
_entity.pdbx_description
1 polymer ?
#
loop_
_entity_poly.entity_id
_entity_poly.type
_entity_poly.pdbx_seq_one_letter_code
_entity_poly.pdbx_strand_id
1 'polypeptide(L)' 'MSPSKTTASWFDPKYVATVVGVLAAGALVFYSTLTRSGPTVEEITFVLLAVTLPATVAYEVTRRIR' A
#
# COMPACT_ATOMS: atom_id res chain seq x y z
N MET A 1 -6.10 0.48 34.78
CA MET A 1 -5.39 -0.05 33.60
C MET A 1 -5.20 1.10 32.63
N SER A 2 -4.01 1.71 32.60
CA SER A 2 -3.74 2.77 31.62
C SER A 2 -3.66 2.12 30.23
N PRO A 3 -4.35 2.66 29.20
CA PRO A 3 -4.19 2.13 27.86
C PRO A 3 -2.72 2.31 27.48
N SER A 4 -2.00 1.21 27.24
CA SER A 4 -0.69 1.29 26.62
C SER A 4 -0.93 1.98 25.27
N LYS A 5 -0.48 3.23 25.13
CA LYS A 5 -0.36 3.86 23.82
C LYS A 5 0.62 3.00 23.05
N THR A 6 0.11 2.07 22.25
CA THR A 6 0.88 1.44 21.19
C THR A 6 1.22 2.57 20.23
N THR A 7 2.35 3.24 20.45
CA THR A 7 2.90 4.18 19.47
C THR A 7 3.09 3.35 18.22
N ALA A 8 2.24 3.54 17.22
CA ALA A 8 2.39 2.89 15.94
C ALA A 8 3.80 3.19 15.45
N SER A 9 4.65 2.17 15.42
CA SER A 9 5.98 2.31 14.86
C SER A 9 5.79 2.63 13.39
N TRP A 10 6.40 3.71 12.90
CA TRP A 10 6.37 4.08 11.48
C TRP A 10 6.95 2.98 10.56
N PHE A 11 7.61 1.99 11.14
CA PHE A 11 8.13 0.79 10.48
C PHE A 11 7.32 -0.49 10.76
N ASP A 12 6.17 -0.41 11.45
CA ASP A 12 5.29 -1.58 11.60
C ASP A 12 4.78 -2.01 10.22
N PRO A 13 5.08 -3.24 9.76
CA PRO A 13 4.72 -3.70 8.43
C PRO A 13 3.20 -3.68 8.17
N LYS A 14 2.38 -3.94 9.20
CA LYS A 14 0.92 -3.91 9.08
C LYS A 14 0.40 -2.49 8.94
N TYR A 15 0.98 -1.55 9.68
CA TYR A 15 0.65 -0.13 9.55
C TYR A 15 0.99 0.40 8.17
N VAL A 16 2.22 0.14 7.70
CA VAL A 16 2.69 0.57 6.37
C VAL A 16 1.84 -0.04 5.26
N ALA A 17 1.55 -1.34 5.31
CA ALA A 17 0.71 -2.01 4.32
C ALA A 17 -0.71 -1.40 4.27
N THR A 18 -1.28 -1.09 5.44
CA THR A 18 -2.60 -0.46 5.53
C THR A 18 -2.59 0.93 4.91
N VAL A 19 -1.63 1.79 5.29
CA VAL A 19 -1.51 3.16 4.76
C VAL A 19 -1.32 3.15 3.24
N VAL A 20 -0.41 2.32 2.74
CA VAL A 20 -0.15 2.21 1.29
C VAL A 20 -1.39 1.72 0.54
N GLY A 21 -2.10 0.72 1.09
CA GLY A 21 -3.36 0.24 0.51
C GLY A 21 -4.43 1.33 0.42
N VAL A 22 -4.61 2.12 1.50
CA VAL A 22 -5.56 3.24 1.53
C VAL A 22 -5.18 4.31 0.53
N LEU A 23 -3.89 4.68 0.44
CA LEU A 23 -3.40 5.67 -0.52
C LEU A 23 -3.60 5.20 -1.97
N ALA A 24 -3.33 3.93 -2.26
CA ALA A 24 -3.52 3.36 -3.59
C ALA A 24 -5.00 3.35 -4.01
N ALA A 25 -5.89 2.91 -3.10
CA ALA A 25 -7.34 2.95 -3.35
C ALA A 25 -7.83 4.40 -3.54
N GLY A 26 -7.40 5.32 -2.69
CA GLY A 26 -7.71 6.75 -2.81
C GLY A 26 -7.24 7.36 -4.13
N ALA A 27 -6.03 6.99 -4.59
CA ALA A 27 -5.50 7.43 -5.87
C ALA A 27 -6.34 6.92 -7.05
N LEU A 28 -6.77 5.65 -7.03
CA LEU A 28 -7.64 5.09 -8.08
C LEU A 28 -9.01 5.78 -8.10
N VAL A 29 -9.61 6.01 -6.93
CA VAL A 29 -10.90 6.73 -6.83
C VAL A 29 -10.73 8.16 -7.33
N PHE A 30 -9.69 8.87 -6.90
CA PHE A 30 -9.41 10.23 -7.35
C PHE A 30 -9.19 10.28 -8.87
N TYR A 31 -8.39 9.36 -9.42
CA TYR A 31 -8.17 9.27 -10.87
C TYR A 31 -9.48 9.09 -11.64
N SER A 32 -10.38 8.23 -11.15
CA SER A 32 -11.69 8.02 -11.78
C SER A 32 -12.59 9.27 -11.83
N THR A 33 -12.34 10.26 -10.96
CA THR A 33 -13.05 11.55 -11.03
C THR A 33 -12.46 12.52 -12.04
N LEU A 34 -11.19 12.34 -12.41
CA LEU A 34 -10.49 13.19 -13.37
C LEU A 34 -10.71 12.73 -14.81
N THR A 35 -10.96 11.44 -15.01
CA THR A 35 -11.12 10.84 -16.32
C THR A 35 -12.59 10.71 -16.71
N ARG A 36 -12.89 10.94 -17.99
CA ARG A 36 -14.27 10.79 -18.53
C ARG A 36 -14.78 9.35 -18.51
N SER A 37 -13.87 8.39 -18.36
CA SER A 37 -14.10 6.96 -18.26
C SER A 37 -13.33 6.45 -17.04
N GLY A 38 -13.90 5.52 -16.28
CA GLY A 38 -13.23 4.97 -15.09
C GLY A 38 -11.90 4.28 -15.42
N PRO A 39 -11.07 3.97 -14.40
CA PRO A 39 -9.77 3.35 -14.60
C PRO A 39 -9.89 2.02 -15.34
N THR A 40 -9.00 1.83 -16.31
CA THR A 40 -8.88 0.60 -17.09
C THR A 40 -8.29 -0.52 -16.25
N VAL A 41 -8.49 -1.76 -16.69
CA VAL A 41 -7.89 -2.95 -16.06
C VAL A 41 -6.36 -2.84 -16.03
N GLU A 42 -5.75 -2.27 -17.07
CA GLU A 42 -4.30 -2.07 -17.16
C GLU A 42 -3.80 -1.10 -16.08
N GLU A 43 -4.48 0.03 -15.88
CA GLU A 43 -4.12 1.02 -14.85
C GLU A 43 -4.28 0.45 -13.44
N ILE A 44 -5.36 -0.28 -13.17
CA ILE A 44 -5.56 -0.96 -11.89
C ILE A 44 -4.45 -1.98 -11.64
N THR A 45 -4.11 -2.77 -12.66
CA THR A 45 -3.04 -3.78 -12.58
C THR A 45 -1.68 -3.13 -12.35
N PHE A 46 -1.39 -2.01 -13.02
CA PHE A 46 -0.18 -1.24 -12.83
C PHE A 46 -0.04 -0.75 -11.38
N VAL A 47 -1.10 -0.16 -10.81
CA VAL A 47 -1.10 0.29 -9.41
C VAL A 47 -0.89 -0.87 -8.44
N LEU A 48 -1.56 -2.00 -8.65
CA LEU A 48 -1.37 -3.20 -7.84
C LEU A 48 0.07 -3.69 -7.88
N LEU A 49 0.67 -3.78 -9.06
CA LEU A 49 2.06 -4.21 -9.22
C LEU A 49 3.04 -3.21 -8.61
N ALA A 50 2.82 -1.91 -8.81
CA ALA A 50 3.66 -0.84 -8.25
C ALA A 50 3.66 -0.86 -6.71
N VAL A 51 2.58 -1.30 -6.07
CA VAL A 51 2.50 -1.44 -4.61
C VAL A 51 3.05 -2.78 -4.12
N THR A 52 2.66 -3.88 -4.77
CA THR A 52 2.95 -5.23 -4.29
C THR A 52 4.38 -5.69 -4.60
N LEU A 53 4.97 -5.27 -5.73
CA LEU A 53 6.34 -5.65 -6.08
C LEU A 53 7.36 -5.12 -5.08
N PRO A 54 7.40 -3.81 -4.72
CA PRO A 54 8.34 -3.32 -3.71
C PRO A 54 8.14 -3.96 -2.35
N ALA A 55 6.89 -4.19 -1.93
CA ALA A 55 6.58 -4.89 -0.69
C ALA A 55 7.13 -6.32 -0.68
N THR A 56 6.97 -7.04 -1.80
CA THR A 56 7.49 -8.41 -1.97
C THR A 56 9.01 -8.42 -1.97
N VAL A 57 9.66 -7.48 -2.67
CA VAL A 57 11.12 -7.34 -2.67
C VAL A 57 11.63 -7.07 -1.26
N ALA A 58 11.03 -6.14 -0.53
CA ALA A 58 11.42 -5.84 0.86
C ALA A 58 11.28 -7.08 1.77
N TYR A 59 10.18 -7.82 1.64
CA TYR A 59 9.97 -9.07 2.37
C TYR A 59 11.03 -10.13 2.05
N GLU A 60 11.27 -10.38 0.76
CA GLU A 60 12.24 -11.38 0.31
C GLU A 60 13.68 -11.01 0.69
N VAL A 61 14.05 -9.73 0.60
CA VAL A 61 15.34 -9.22 1.06
C VAL A 61 15.51 -9.45 2.57
N THR A 62 14.49 -9.09 3.37
CA THR A 62 14.52 -9.32 4.83
C THR A 62 14.63 -10.81 5.16
N ARG A 63 13.95 -11.67 4.39
CA ARG A 63 13.99 -13.12 4.57
C ARG A 63 15.33 -13.73 4.20
N ARG A 64 16.00 -13.26 3.15
CA ARG A 64 17.26 -13.83 2.64
C ARG A 64 18.50 -13.39 3.42
N ILE A 65 18.44 -12.23 4.06
CA ILE A 65 19.56 -11.67 4.82
C ILE A 65 19.57 -12.19 6.28
N ARG A 66 18.47 -12.79 6.74
CA ARG A 66 18.35 -13.44 8.05
C ARG A 66 18.61 -14.93 7.96
#